data_AF-A0A816XKV2-F1
#
_entry.id   AF-A0A816XKV2-F1
#
_cell.length_a   1.000
_cell.length_b   1.000
_cell.length_c   1.000
_cell.angle_alpha   90.00
_cell.angle_beta   90.00
_cell.angle_gamma   90.00
#
_symmetry.space_group_name_H-M   'P 1'
#
loop_
_entity.id
_entity.type
_entity.pdbx_description
1 polymer ?
#
loop_
_entity_poly.entity_id
_entity_poly.type
_entity_poly.pdbx_seq_one_letter_code
_entity_poly.pdbx_strand_id
1 'polypeptide(L)'
;VKQSELHDEKNGWLTLLTEFAFFTKWNGPLSPGEIEDCRPLITQHVVVETLDEEGEKEPSDKLNAANAIFYIIFECVEDPTIGRYRAVVRKTMDGKPGHMRLEVTCSKV
;
A
#
# COMPACT_ATOMS: atom_id res chain seq x y z
N VAL A 1 1.83 1.02 -11.67
CA VAL A 1 0.53 0.31 -11.82
C VAL A 1 -0.43 1.24 -12.54
N LYS A 2 -1.19 0.75 -13.53
CA LYS A 2 -2.15 1.61 -14.25
C LYS A 2 -3.33 1.95 -13.33
N GLN A 3 -3.94 3.12 -13.50
CA GLN A 3 -5.10 3.53 -12.71
C GLN A 3 -6.25 2.49 -12.76
N SER A 4 -6.47 1.89 -13.94
CA SER A 4 -7.47 0.83 -14.11
C SER A 4 -7.18 -0.41 -13.28
N GLU A 5 -5.92 -0.74 -13.04
CA GLU A 5 -5.51 -1.89 -12.22
C GLU A 5 -5.64 -1.60 -10.72
N LEU A 6 -5.56 -0.33 -10.29
CA LEU A 6 -5.73 0.06 -8.89
C LEU A 6 -7.16 -0.14 -8.39
N HIS A 7 -8.14 0.04 -9.28
CA HIS A 7 -9.56 -0.08 -8.97
C HIS A 7 -10.19 -1.40 -9.47
N ASP A 8 -9.38 -2.32 -10.01
CA ASP A 8 -9.84 -3.67 -10.35
C ASP A 8 -10.13 -4.44 -9.06
N GLU A 9 -11.30 -5.08 -8.97
CA GLU A 9 -11.71 -5.88 -7.80
C GLU A 9 -10.67 -6.95 -7.44
N LYS A 10 -9.98 -7.52 -8.43
CA LYS A 10 -8.91 -8.52 -8.22
C LYS A 10 -7.73 -7.96 -7.45
N ASN A 11 -7.51 -6.65 -7.51
CA ASN A 11 -6.44 -5.93 -6.83
C ASN A 11 -6.91 -5.18 -5.59
N GLY A 12 -8.12 -5.46 -5.08
CA GLY A 12 -8.66 -4.82 -3.87
C GLY A 12 -7.79 -4.99 -2.63
N TRP A 13 -6.89 -5.98 -2.61
CA TRP A 13 -5.88 -6.16 -1.57
C TRP A 13 -4.84 -5.02 -1.50
N LEU A 14 -4.65 -4.23 -2.57
CA LEU A 14 -3.78 -3.04 -2.53
C LEU A 14 -4.32 -2.00 -1.54
N THR A 15 -5.65 -1.85 -1.46
CA THR A 15 -6.30 -0.99 -0.47
C THR A 15 -5.99 -1.47 0.95
N LEU A 16 -5.95 -2.79 1.18
CA LEU A 16 -5.56 -3.33 2.50
C LEU A 16 -4.11 -2.95 2.86
N LEU A 17 -3.18 -2.93 1.89
CA LEU A 17 -1.82 -2.46 2.16
C LEU A 17 -1.79 -0.98 2.55
N THR A 18 -2.60 -0.16 1.90
CA THR A 18 -2.79 1.26 2.25
C THR A 18 -3.33 1.41 3.67
N GLU A 19 -4.38 0.68 4.02
CA GLU A 19 -4.99 0.68 5.36
C GLU A 19 -4.01 0.22 6.43
N PHE A 20 -3.29 -0.90 6.22
CA PHE A 20 -2.27 -1.37 7.15
C PHE A 20 -1.18 -0.32 7.37
N ALA A 21 -0.74 0.34 6.30
CA ALA A 21 0.28 1.39 6.40
C ALA A 21 -0.23 2.60 7.17
N PHE A 22 -1.46 3.05 6.93
CA PHE A 22 -2.04 4.15 7.68
C PHE A 22 -2.27 3.78 9.15
N PHE A 23 -2.69 2.55 9.45
CA PHE A 23 -2.91 2.09 10.83
C PHE A 23 -1.65 2.10 11.70
N THR A 24 -0.44 2.09 11.10
CA THR A 24 0.80 2.31 11.85
C THR A 24 0.84 3.66 12.59
N LYS A 25 -0.01 4.62 12.21
CA LYS A 25 -0.16 5.92 12.87
C LYS A 25 -0.95 5.87 14.18
N TRP A 26 -1.62 4.76 14.49
CA TRP A 26 -2.34 4.57 15.75
C TRP A 26 -1.44 4.67 16.99
N ASN A 27 -0.20 4.18 16.88
CA ASN A 27 0.81 4.33 17.94
C ASN A 27 1.58 5.66 17.84
N GLY A 28 1.08 6.59 17.03
CA GLY A 28 1.72 7.85 16.68
C GLY A 28 0.90 9.06 17.12
N PRO A 29 0.92 10.17 16.35
CA PRO A 29 0.29 11.42 16.76
C PRO A 29 -1.23 11.46 16.56
N LEU A 30 -1.81 10.47 15.88
CA LEU A 30 -3.24 10.43 15.58
C LEU A 30 -3.97 9.59 16.62
N SER A 31 -5.08 10.12 17.12
CA SER A 31 -6.04 9.41 17.94
C SER A 31 -6.86 8.39 17.10
N PRO A 32 -7.51 7.43 17.76
CA PRO A 32 -8.43 6.50 17.11
C PRO A 32 -9.52 7.15 16.25
N GLY A 33 -10.11 8.25 16.74
CA GLY A 33 -11.17 8.97 16.03
C GLY A 33 -10.64 9.63 14.76
N GLU A 34 -9.48 10.28 14.83
CA GLU A 34 -8.84 10.88 13.66
C GLU A 34 -8.49 9.83 12.59
N ILE A 35 -8.17 8.59 12.99
CA ILE A 35 -7.94 7.49 12.05
C ILE A 35 -9.23 7.01 11.40
N GLU A 36 -10.33 6.96 12.15
CA GLU A 36 -11.65 6.60 11.64
C GLU A 36 -12.17 7.62 10.63
N ASP A 37 -12.04 8.90 10.96
CA ASP A 37 -12.42 10.05 10.11
C ASP A 37 -11.59 10.11 8.82
N CYS A 38 -10.45 9.42 8.73
CA CYS A 38 -9.67 9.37 7.50
C CYS A 38 -10.24 8.46 6.42
N ARG A 39 -11.26 7.65 6.73
CA ARG A 39 -11.81 6.68 5.77
C ARG A 39 -12.86 7.34 4.86
N PRO A 40 -12.87 7.03 3.55
CA PRO A 40 -12.01 6.06 2.86
C PRO A 40 -10.63 6.64 2.50
N LEU A 41 -9.60 5.79 2.52
CA LEU A 41 -8.28 6.11 2.00
C LEU A 41 -8.27 5.90 0.48
N ILE A 42 -8.05 6.96 -0.30
CA ILE A 42 -7.98 6.84 -1.76
C ILE A 42 -6.53 6.61 -2.18
N THR A 43 -6.24 5.42 -2.70
CA THR A 43 -4.95 5.12 -3.32
C THR A 43 -4.84 5.85 -4.65
N GLN A 44 -3.92 6.80 -4.73
CA GLN A 44 -3.71 7.66 -5.90
C GLN A 44 -2.69 7.06 -6.87
N HIS A 45 -1.61 6.47 -6.34
CA HIS A 45 -0.52 5.94 -7.16
C HIS A 45 0.17 4.77 -6.48
N VAL A 46 0.48 3.71 -7.24
CA VAL A 46 1.34 2.60 -6.79
C VAL A 46 2.48 2.34 -7.77
N VAL A 47 3.71 2.34 -7.25
CA VAL A 47 4.92 1.82 -7.91
C VAL A 47 5.30 0.52 -7.24
N VAL A 48 5.64 -0.51 -8.02
CA VAL A 48 6.07 -1.81 -7.51
C VAL A 48 7.47 -2.07 -8.01
N GLU A 49 8.36 -2.41 -7.09
CA GLU A 49 9.75 -2.78 -7.34
C GLU A 49 9.96 -4.24 -6.94
N THR A 50 10.61 -5.01 -7.81
CA THR A 50 10.99 -6.42 -7.60
C THR A 50 12.49 -6.57 -7.86
N LEU A 51 13.12 -7.64 -7.37
CA LEU A 51 14.54 -7.89 -7.65
C LEU A 51 14.71 -8.26 -9.14
N ASP A 52 15.64 -7.58 -9.80
CA ASP A 52 15.82 -7.61 -11.26
C ASP A 52 16.35 -8.95 -11.80
N GLU A 53 15.43 -9.78 -12.30
CA GLU A 53 15.58 -10.53 -13.57
C GLU A 53 14.37 -10.30 -14.50
N GLU A 54 13.52 -9.32 -14.18
CA GLU A 54 12.12 -9.28 -14.63
C GLU A 54 11.77 -7.94 -15.30
N GLY A 55 12.77 -7.34 -15.96
CA GLY A 55 12.60 -6.17 -16.82
C GLY A 55 11.58 -6.38 -17.95
N GLU A 56 11.23 -7.63 -18.27
CA GLU A 56 10.25 -8.00 -19.30
C GLU A 56 8.89 -8.48 -18.75
N LYS A 57 8.65 -8.44 -17.43
CA LYS A 57 7.37 -8.85 -16.87
C LYS A 57 6.32 -7.74 -16.97
N GLU A 58 5.11 -8.11 -17.40
CA GLU A 58 3.97 -7.19 -17.47
C GLU A 58 3.68 -6.59 -16.07
N PRO A 59 3.15 -5.36 -15.97
CA PRO A 59 2.84 -4.72 -14.70
C PRO A 59 1.98 -5.57 -13.74
N SER A 60 1.08 -6.38 -14.31
CA SER A 60 0.25 -7.34 -13.58
C SER A 60 1.05 -8.45 -12.90
N ASP A 61 2.15 -8.87 -13.50
CA ASP A 61 3.01 -9.93 -12.96
C ASP A 61 3.84 -9.39 -11.78
N LYS A 62 4.24 -8.12 -11.84
CA LYS A 62 4.96 -7.44 -10.75
C LYS A 62 4.09 -7.27 -9.52
N LEU A 63 2.80 -6.96 -9.68
CA LEU A 63 1.84 -6.88 -8.57
C LEU A 63 1.73 -8.19 -7.78
N ASN A 64 1.81 -9.32 -8.48
CA ASN A 64 1.65 -10.64 -7.90
C ASN A 64 2.98 -11.31 -7.52
N ALA A 65 4.11 -10.60 -7.66
CA ALA A 65 5.41 -11.12 -7.29
C ALA A 65 5.45 -11.58 -5.82
N ALA A 66 6.21 -12.64 -5.57
CA ALA A 66 6.37 -13.20 -4.23
C ALA A 66 7.01 -12.17 -3.30
N ASN A 67 8.12 -11.58 -3.74
CA ASN A 67 8.83 -10.53 -3.02
C ASN A 67 8.73 -9.23 -3.82
N ALA A 68 8.26 -8.17 -3.17
CA ALA A 68 8.07 -6.88 -3.82
C ALA A 68 8.10 -5.75 -2.80
N ILE A 69 8.49 -4.55 -3.25
CA ILE A 69 8.34 -3.31 -2.51
C ILE A 69 7.27 -2.47 -3.22
N PHE A 70 6.25 -2.09 -2.47
CA PHE A 70 5.16 -1.23 -2.93
C PHE A 70 5.40 0.17 -2.38
N TYR A 71 5.50 1.14 -3.28
CA TYR A 71 5.47 2.56 -2.95
C TYR A 71 4.08 3.07 -3.28
N ILE A 72 3.33 3.45 -2.25
CA ILE A 72 1.93 3.81 -2.34
C ILE A 72 1.77 5.27 -1.94
N ILE A 73 1.09 6.04 -2.77
CA ILE A 73 0.67 7.40 -2.44
C ILE A 73 -0.85 7.39 -2.32
N PHE A 74 -1.36 7.94 -1.21
CA PHE A 74 -2.79 7.95 -0.91
C PHE A 74 -3.19 9.20 -0.13
N GLU A 75 -4.49 9.48 -0.09
CA GLU A 75 -5.07 10.66 0.54
C GLU A 75 -6.23 10.26 1.45
N CYS A 76 -6.41 11.01 2.55
CA CYS A 76 -7.57 10.92 3.43
C CYS A 76 -8.64 11.90 2.93
N VAL A 77 -9.83 11.41 2.59
CA VAL A 77 -10.83 12.21 1.88
C VAL A 77 -11.55 13.19 2.79
N GLU A 78 -11.93 12.77 4.00
CA GLU A 78 -12.83 13.56 4.84
C GLU A 78 -12.10 14.69 5.61
N ASP A 79 -10.77 14.61 5.74
CA ASP A 79 -9.97 15.70 6.32
C ASP A 79 -8.68 15.98 5.52
N PRO A 80 -8.68 17.01 4.65
CA PRO A 80 -7.50 17.40 3.87
C PRO A 80 -6.36 17.96 4.74
N THR A 81 -6.60 18.31 6.00
CA THR A 81 -5.53 18.70 6.95
C THR A 81 -4.74 17.50 7.45
N ILE A 82 -5.36 16.30 7.48
CA ILE A 82 -4.67 15.05 7.82
C ILE A 82 -3.71 14.68 6.69
N GLY A 83 -4.07 14.98 5.44
CA GLY A 83 -3.15 15.21 4.32
C GLY A 83 -2.84 13.99 3.46
N ARG A 84 -1.87 14.17 2.56
CA ARG A 84 -1.37 13.15 1.64
C ARG A 84 -0.29 12.31 2.31
N TYR A 85 -0.32 11.01 2.08
CA TYR A 85 0.61 10.07 2.68
C TYR A 85 1.38 9.28 1.63
N ARG A 86 2.58 8.86 2.04
CA ARG A 86 3.40 7.88 1.36
C ARG A 86 3.58 6.68 2.27
N ALA A 87 3.24 5.51 1.76
CA ALA A 87 3.59 4.23 2.36
C ALA A 87 4.66 3.52 1.54
N VAL A 88 5.57 2.85 2.25
CA VAL A 88 6.50 1.89 1.68
C VAL A 88 6.24 0.56 2.36
N VAL A 89 5.76 -0.41 1.58
CA VAL A 89 5.40 -1.74 2.06
C VAL A 89 6.31 -2.76 1.38
N ARG A 90 7.13 -3.44 2.17
CA ARG A 90 7.92 -4.58 1.68
C ARG A 90 7.17 -5.86 1.99
N LYS A 91 6.83 -6.61 0.95
CA LYS A 91 6.26 -7.95 1.01
C LYS A 91 7.37 -8.98 0.82
N THR A 92 7.40 -9.99 1.68
CA THR A 92 8.32 -11.11 1.55
C THR A 92 7.58 -12.42 1.83
N MET A 93 7.80 -13.42 0.98
CA MET A 93 7.27 -14.78 1.11
C MET A 93 8.45 -15.74 1.35
N ASP A 94 8.31 -16.67 2.29
CA ASP A 94 9.36 -17.64 2.65
C ASP A 94 9.25 -18.97 1.87
N GLY A 95 8.34 -19.05 0.90
CA GLY A 95 8.04 -20.26 0.12
C GLY A 95 7.07 -21.22 0.80
N LYS A 96 6.68 -20.99 2.07
CA LYS A 96 5.63 -21.77 2.74
C LYS A 96 4.25 -21.21 2.40
N PRO A 97 3.26 -22.05 2.03
CA PRO A 97 1.92 -21.58 1.73
C PRO A 97 1.30 -20.79 2.89
N GLY A 98 0.72 -19.63 2.58
CA GLY A 98 0.06 -18.76 3.56
C GLY A 98 1.00 -17.90 4.42
N HIS A 99 2.32 -18.08 4.32
CA HIS A 99 3.28 -17.26 5.06
C HIS A 99 3.63 -15.99 4.29
N MET A 100 3.26 -14.85 4.85
CA MET A 100 3.60 -13.53 4.32
C MET A 100 4.12 -12.65 5.45
N ARG A 101 5.24 -11.97 5.18
CA ARG A 101 5.72 -10.89 6.04
C ARG A 101 5.53 -9.55 5.33
N LEU A 102 4.96 -8.60 6.05
CA LEU A 102 4.87 -7.20 5.64
C LEU A 102 5.75 -6.37 6.58
N GLU A 103 6.66 -5.59 6.01
CA GLU A 103 7.37 -4.53 6.71
C GLU A 103 6.87 -3.19 6.16
N VAL A 104 6.39 -2.32 7.03
CA VAL A 104 5.62 -1.14 6.62
C VAL A 104 6.17 0.12 7.26
N THR A 105 6.38 1.14 6.43
CA THR A 105 6.59 2.51 6.89
C THR A 105 5.57 3.43 6.22
N CYS A 106 5.12 4.43 6.97
CA CYS A 106 4.15 5.41 6.50
C CYS A 106 4.57 6.79 6.98
N SER A 107 4.53 7.79 6.10
CA SER A 107 4.86 9.17 6.40
C SER A 107 3.94 10.12 5.66
N LYS A 108 3.63 11.26 6.29
CA LYS A 108 2.96 12.37 5.61
C LYS A 108 3.89 12.94 4.53
N VAL A 109 3.33 13.37 3.41
CA VAL A 109 4.03 13.98 2.26
C VAL A 109 3.93 15.49 2.35
#